data_AF-A0A9D6ZFF7-F1
#
_entry.id   AF-A0A9D6ZFF7-F1
#
_cell.length_a   1.000
_cell.length_b   1.000
_cell.length_c   1.000
_cell.angle_alpha   90.00
_cell.angle_beta   90.00
_cell.angle_gamma   90.00
#
_symmetry.space_group_name_H-M   'P 1'
#
loop_
_entity.id
_entity.type
_entity.pdbx_description
1 polymer ?
#
loop_
_entity_poly.entity_id
_entity_poly.type
_entity_poly.pdbx_seq_one_letter_code
_entity_poly.pdbx_strand_id
1 'polypeptide(L)'
;MTVALSTHPAARRLPAARWFTALCLLAGLLLPLFAYAAETVPEKTPLETLADDLRDIDKQLAKGGYTEDQLKGWSDRIAAERVVATDCVGNAEQTLLHLKTGLTSLGEAAKNETGDVARKRREFTKAIADQERRGAECRVLTLRSDEITQRVAGLYKTALAERMFAKGPTLFAVLLDNWLNVVTLGAATAFFVEEHAGFNNLSLTEWIWFAILVGAGTSLGLHLRKHRRPRVVTKLTTADGEISVGVSLLAAFLHYAPRLFAALTAAGYIYLLTYDVDPVPFVNMLLYGLPVYLLGLLSIHVVLAPRAPCRKLLTVSDAHAQAMARRLRVLVLLTYIGYLLFSTLFSQQLPEAAYLLTRGVYAALLFLNMIWALWLFAKMREQDELRWVGLLMAIMLVVSLGAEWIGYRNLATSLLRVVVGSLFAFGVVLTFMRLFHELYDALEQGTGPRPLRLRQLLGVAPGRPVPGLVWFRIATNVLLWSLFGYTLLRIWHVSAGALT
;
A
#
# COMPACT_ATOMS: atom_id res chain seq x y z
N MET A 1 37.90 -36.76 51.98
CA MET A 1 36.93 -37.75 51.44
C MET A 1 35.57 -37.08 51.45
N THR A 2 35.16 -36.47 50.32
CA THR A 2 34.25 -37.04 49.28
C THR A 2 32.82 -37.21 49.81
N VAL A 3 31.71 -36.79 49.21
CA VAL A 3 31.34 -36.18 47.92
C VAL A 3 29.90 -35.60 48.08
N ALA A 4 29.53 -34.68 47.20
CA ALA A 4 28.28 -33.92 47.10
C ALA A 4 26.99 -34.69 46.75
N LEU A 5 25.81 -34.04 46.91
CA LEU A 5 24.58 -34.05 46.05
C LEU A 5 23.47 -33.28 46.80
N SER A 6 23.01 -32.07 46.44
CA SER A 6 22.25 -31.60 45.26
C SER A 6 20.91 -32.33 45.01
N THR A 7 19.77 -31.64 45.12
CA THR A 7 18.88 -31.28 43.98
C THR A 7 17.57 -30.59 44.43
N HIS A 8 17.26 -29.45 43.81
CA HIS A 8 15.93 -28.82 43.75
C HIS A 8 15.27 -29.16 42.38
N PRO A 9 13.94 -29.34 42.29
CA PRO A 9 13.27 -29.49 40.99
C PRO A 9 12.87 -28.13 40.39
N ALA A 10 13.33 -27.88 39.16
CA ALA A 10 12.95 -26.75 38.32
C ALA A 10 11.80 -27.14 37.37
N ALA A 11 10.70 -26.39 37.42
CA ALA A 11 9.57 -26.52 36.49
C ALA A 11 9.93 -25.97 35.10
N ARG A 12 9.94 -26.84 34.09
CA ARG A 12 10.13 -26.50 32.67
C ARG A 12 8.89 -25.79 32.10
N ARG A 13 9.07 -24.57 31.59
CA ARG A 13 8.08 -23.88 30.72
C ARG A 13 8.39 -24.19 29.26
N LEU A 14 7.43 -24.81 28.58
CA LEU A 14 7.47 -25.12 27.14
C LEU A 14 7.24 -23.84 26.29
N PRO A 15 7.94 -23.69 25.14
CA PRO A 15 7.85 -22.48 24.31
C PRO A 15 6.76 -22.59 23.21
N ALA A 16 5.61 -21.95 23.43
CA ALA A 16 4.54 -21.77 22.43
C ALA A 16 4.96 -20.92 21.20
N ALA A 17 6.14 -20.29 21.23
CA ALA A 17 6.61 -19.40 20.17
C ALA A 17 7.21 -20.13 18.94
N ARG A 18 7.51 -21.43 19.03
CA ARG A 18 8.10 -22.20 17.91
C ARG A 18 7.07 -22.75 16.93
N TRP A 19 5.82 -22.94 17.35
CA TRP A 19 4.75 -23.46 16.50
C TRP A 19 4.21 -22.40 15.53
N PHE A 20 4.18 -21.12 15.94
CA PHE A 20 3.69 -20.04 15.09
C PHE A 20 4.65 -19.71 13.93
N THR A 21 5.96 -19.81 14.15
CA THR A 21 6.97 -19.62 13.08
C THR A 21 7.03 -20.79 12.12
N ALA A 22 6.74 -22.03 12.57
CA ALA A 22 6.67 -23.19 11.71
C ALA A 22 5.41 -23.16 10.81
N LEU A 23 4.27 -22.69 11.32
CA LEU A 23 3.03 -22.58 10.55
C LEU A 23 3.13 -21.50 9.44
N CYS A 24 3.79 -20.37 9.71
CA CYS A 24 4.00 -19.32 8.71
C CYS A 24 5.03 -19.69 7.63
N LEU A 25 6.03 -20.52 7.95
CA LEU A 25 6.99 -21.03 6.96
C LEU A 25 6.39 -22.13 6.07
N LEU A 26 5.43 -22.92 6.59
CA LEU A 26 4.71 -23.94 5.81
C LEU A 26 3.65 -23.33 4.87
N ALA A 27 3.02 -22.20 5.26
CA ALA A 27 2.08 -21.48 4.40
C ALA A 27 2.77 -20.72 3.24
N GLY A 28 4.03 -20.32 3.39
CA GLY A 28 4.81 -19.65 2.34
C GLY A 28 5.43 -20.59 1.29
N LEU A 29 5.51 -21.90 1.58
CA LEU A 29 6.14 -22.89 0.70
C LEU A 29 5.17 -23.73 -0.13
N LEU A 30 3.86 -23.54 0.04
CA LEU A 30 2.80 -24.29 -0.67
C LEU A 30 2.10 -23.49 -1.80
N LEU A 31 2.63 -22.32 -2.17
CA LEU A 31 2.03 -21.43 -3.18
C LEU A 31 2.66 -21.44 -4.60
N PRO A 32 3.40 -22.49 -5.01
CA PRO A 32 3.49 -22.79 -6.44
C PRO A 32 3.25 -24.29 -6.69
N LEU A 33 2.04 -24.80 -6.45
CA LEU A 33 1.66 -26.15 -6.87
C LEU A 33 0.32 -26.24 -7.62
N PHE A 34 -0.29 -25.11 -7.94
CA PHE A 34 -1.39 -25.05 -8.92
C PHE A 34 -0.87 -24.47 -10.23
N ALA A 35 0.06 -25.19 -10.87
CA ALA A 35 0.27 -25.05 -12.30
C ALA A 35 -0.87 -25.80 -12.98
N TYR A 36 -1.87 -25.05 -13.45
CA TYR A 36 -2.92 -25.56 -14.33
C TYR A 36 -2.27 -26.16 -15.58
N ALA A 37 -2.55 -27.42 -15.84
CA ALA A 37 -2.35 -28.03 -17.15
C ALA A 37 -3.43 -27.44 -18.08
N ALA A 38 -3.02 -26.50 -18.94
CA ALA A 38 -3.85 -25.98 -20.00
C ALA A 38 -3.74 -26.91 -21.23
N GLU A 39 -4.90 -27.24 -21.79
CA GLU A 39 -5.02 -27.96 -23.06
C GLU A 39 -4.25 -27.25 -24.17
N THR A 40 -3.41 -28.01 -24.88
CA THR A 40 -2.61 -27.53 -26.01
C THR A 40 -3.51 -27.34 -27.23
N VAL A 41 -4.09 -26.15 -27.35
CA VAL A 41 -4.45 -25.54 -28.63
C VAL A 41 -3.13 -25.27 -29.37
N PRO A 42 -3.03 -25.45 -30.71
CA PRO A 42 -1.80 -25.17 -31.46
C PRO A 42 -1.23 -23.80 -31.08
N GLU A 43 -0.03 -23.83 -30.50
CA GLU A 43 0.64 -22.67 -29.92
C GLU A 43 0.95 -21.66 -31.03
N LYS A 44 0.11 -20.63 -31.14
CA LYS A 44 0.37 -19.48 -32.01
C LYS A 44 1.72 -18.91 -31.61
N THR A 45 2.51 -18.50 -32.60
CA THR A 45 3.78 -17.86 -32.28
C THR A 45 3.52 -16.56 -31.51
N PRO A 46 4.38 -16.18 -30.55
CA PRO A 46 4.22 -14.94 -29.77
C PRO A 46 4.08 -13.66 -30.63
N LEU A 47 4.58 -13.71 -31.87
CA LEU A 47 4.47 -12.62 -32.84
C LEU A 47 3.08 -12.56 -33.48
N GLU A 48 2.46 -13.71 -33.75
CA GLU A 48 1.09 -13.80 -34.27
C GLU A 48 0.06 -13.39 -33.22
N THR A 49 0.29 -13.72 -31.94
CA THR A 49 -0.58 -13.27 -30.85
C THR A 49 -0.56 -11.75 -30.75
N LEU A 50 0.62 -11.12 -30.77
CA LEU A 50 0.74 -9.66 -30.79
C LEU A 50 0.03 -9.05 -32.01
N ALA A 51 0.19 -9.63 -33.20
CA ALA A 51 -0.45 -9.12 -34.41
C ALA A 51 -1.99 -9.20 -34.34
N ASP A 52 -2.51 -10.30 -33.81
CA ASP A 52 -3.95 -10.50 -33.60
C ASP A 52 -4.49 -9.53 -32.53
N ASP A 53 -3.76 -9.35 -31.43
CA ASP A 53 -4.16 -8.49 -30.32
C ASP A 53 -4.17 -7.01 -30.71
N LEU A 54 -3.12 -6.54 -31.42
CA LEU A 54 -3.11 -5.19 -31.98
C LEU A 54 -4.27 -4.97 -32.95
N ARG A 55 -4.62 -5.96 -33.77
CA ARG A 55 -5.76 -5.88 -34.69
C ARG A 55 -7.09 -5.82 -33.95
N ASP A 56 -7.24 -6.60 -32.88
CA ASP A 56 -8.47 -6.65 -32.11
C ASP A 56 -8.69 -5.37 -31.28
N ILE A 57 -7.62 -4.82 -30.70
CA ILE A 57 -7.64 -3.52 -30.02
C ILE A 57 -8.02 -2.41 -31.02
N ASP A 58 -7.39 -2.36 -32.19
CA ASP A 58 -7.68 -1.35 -33.22
C ASP A 58 -9.13 -1.43 -33.71
N LYS A 59 -9.67 -2.65 -33.89
CA LYS A 59 -11.09 -2.86 -34.20
C LYS A 59 -12.01 -2.36 -33.08
N GLN A 60 -11.68 -2.60 -31.81
CA GLN A 60 -12.48 -2.12 -30.67
C GLN A 60 -12.41 -0.59 -30.55
N LEU A 61 -11.23 0.00 -30.79
CA LEU A 61 -11.04 1.46 -30.85
C LEU A 61 -11.87 2.11 -31.96
N ALA A 62 -12.02 1.44 -33.12
CA ALA A 62 -12.84 1.93 -34.22
C ALA A 62 -14.35 1.87 -33.92
N LYS A 63 -14.81 0.92 -33.09
CA LYS A 63 -16.24 0.77 -32.75
C LYS A 63 -16.79 1.84 -31.80
N GLY A 64 -15.93 2.54 -31.05
CA GLY A 64 -16.36 3.50 -30.03
C GLY A 64 -16.87 2.82 -28.74
N GLY A 65 -17.24 3.63 -27.74
CA GLY A 65 -17.92 3.14 -26.53
C GLY A 65 -17.02 2.42 -25.51
N TYR A 66 -15.76 2.83 -25.40
CA TYR A 66 -14.78 2.24 -24.48
C TYR A 66 -14.85 2.83 -23.08
N THR A 67 -14.56 2.01 -22.06
CA THR A 67 -14.39 2.46 -20.68
C THR A 67 -12.92 2.79 -20.37
N GLU A 68 -12.70 3.60 -19.32
CA GLU A 68 -11.35 3.92 -18.82
C GLU A 68 -10.53 2.64 -18.51
N ASP A 69 -11.17 1.65 -17.90
CA ASP A 69 -10.53 0.38 -17.54
C ASP A 69 -10.14 -0.44 -18.77
N GLN A 70 -10.94 -0.40 -19.84
CA GLN A 70 -10.61 -1.05 -21.12
C GLN A 70 -9.39 -0.39 -21.78
N LEU A 71 -9.35 0.95 -21.84
CA LEU A 71 -8.22 1.69 -22.39
C LEU A 71 -6.92 1.40 -21.62
N LYS A 72 -7.01 1.34 -20.29
CA LYS A 72 -5.87 0.97 -19.44
C LYS A 72 -5.43 -0.48 -19.68
N GLY A 73 -6.37 -1.41 -19.74
CA GLY A 73 -6.09 -2.82 -20.01
C GLY A 73 -5.42 -3.03 -21.37
N TRP A 74 -5.85 -2.30 -22.41
CA TRP A 74 -5.19 -2.34 -23.72
C TRP A 74 -3.78 -1.76 -23.66
N SER A 75 -3.58 -0.63 -22.97
CA SER A 75 -2.24 -0.04 -22.80
C SER A 75 -1.28 -1.00 -22.10
N ASP A 76 -1.71 -1.64 -21.02
CA ASP A 76 -0.87 -2.59 -20.26
C ASP A 76 -0.54 -3.83 -21.10
N ARG A 77 -1.52 -4.33 -21.87
CA ARG A 77 -1.34 -5.48 -22.76
C ARG A 77 -0.36 -5.19 -23.90
N ILE A 78 -0.51 -4.05 -24.57
CA ILE A 78 0.39 -3.63 -25.66
C ILE A 78 1.81 -3.47 -25.13
N ALA A 79 1.98 -2.87 -23.94
CA ALA A 79 3.29 -2.70 -23.32
C ALA A 79 3.99 -4.04 -23.00
N ALA A 80 3.23 -5.02 -22.50
CA ALA A 80 3.76 -6.36 -22.20
C ALA A 80 4.18 -7.11 -23.47
N GLU A 81 3.36 -7.07 -24.52
CA GLU A 81 3.59 -7.83 -25.76
C GLU A 81 4.60 -7.16 -26.70
N ARG A 82 4.79 -5.83 -26.60
CA ARG A 82 5.78 -5.08 -27.40
C ARG A 82 7.21 -5.60 -27.24
N VAL A 83 7.55 -6.11 -26.06
CA VAL A 83 8.89 -6.66 -25.79
C VAL A 83 9.24 -7.75 -26.81
N VAL A 84 8.26 -8.57 -27.19
CA VAL A 84 8.43 -9.66 -28.19
C VAL A 84 8.83 -9.11 -29.57
N ALA A 85 8.18 -8.05 -30.06
CA ALA A 85 8.52 -7.46 -31.34
C ALA A 85 9.90 -6.78 -31.30
N THR A 86 10.23 -6.13 -30.17
CA THR A 86 11.52 -5.46 -29.98
C THR A 86 12.67 -6.47 -29.94
N ASP A 87 12.48 -7.59 -29.23
CA ASP A 87 13.41 -8.70 -29.18
C ASP A 87 13.57 -9.37 -30.55
N CYS A 88 12.48 -9.50 -31.32
CA CYS A 88 12.55 -9.99 -32.70
C CYS A 88 13.45 -9.10 -33.58
N VAL A 89 13.31 -7.77 -33.49
CA VAL A 89 14.15 -6.83 -34.24
C VAL A 89 15.62 -6.98 -33.82
N GLY A 90 15.91 -7.01 -32.52
CA GLY A 90 17.27 -7.18 -32.01
C GLY A 90 17.92 -8.49 -32.47
N ASN A 91 17.20 -9.61 -32.35
CA ASN A 91 17.66 -10.92 -32.80
C ASN A 91 17.87 -10.98 -34.31
N ALA A 92 17.02 -10.32 -35.09
CA ALA A 92 17.16 -10.27 -36.53
C ALA A 92 18.38 -9.47 -36.98
N GLU A 93 18.64 -8.33 -36.34
CA GLU A 93 19.83 -7.51 -36.61
C GLU A 93 21.13 -8.25 -36.25
N GLN A 94 21.15 -8.92 -35.09
CA GLN A 94 22.32 -9.71 -34.67
C GLN A 94 22.58 -10.87 -35.64
N THR A 95 21.53 -11.58 -36.06
CA THR A 95 21.63 -12.70 -37.02
C THR A 95 22.08 -12.20 -38.39
N LEU A 96 21.56 -11.06 -38.86
CA LEU A 96 21.99 -10.44 -40.11
C LEU A 96 23.47 -10.05 -40.09
N LEU A 97 23.95 -9.52 -38.96
CA LEU A 97 25.35 -9.16 -38.81
C LEU A 97 26.25 -10.41 -38.86
N HIS A 98 25.83 -11.51 -38.22
CA HIS A 98 26.55 -12.77 -38.29
C HIS A 98 26.56 -13.37 -39.71
N LEU A 99 25.42 -13.38 -40.40
CA LEU A 99 25.31 -13.88 -41.78
C LEU A 99 26.12 -13.03 -42.77
N LYS A 100 26.11 -11.70 -42.64
CA LYS A 100 26.92 -10.79 -43.46
C LYS A 100 28.41 -11.00 -43.21
N THR A 101 28.82 -11.18 -41.95
CA THR A 101 30.23 -11.50 -41.61
C THR A 101 30.66 -12.85 -42.21
N GLY A 102 29.80 -13.86 -42.13
CA GLY A 102 30.02 -15.17 -42.76
C GLY A 102 30.06 -15.11 -44.29
N LEU A 103 29.29 -14.21 -44.92
CA LEU A 103 29.37 -13.97 -46.36
C LEU A 103 30.68 -13.26 -46.74
N THR A 104 31.12 -12.28 -45.95
CA THR A 104 32.38 -11.56 -46.21
C THR A 104 33.62 -12.43 -46.04
N SER A 105 33.58 -13.43 -45.13
CA SER A 105 34.71 -14.35 -44.94
C SER A 105 34.91 -15.32 -46.12
N LEU A 106 33.88 -15.50 -46.97
CA LEU A 106 33.99 -16.25 -48.22
C LEU A 106 34.68 -15.46 -49.35
N GLY A 107 34.97 -14.17 -49.16
CA GLY A 107 35.60 -13.30 -50.16
C GLY A 107 34.66 -12.86 -51.29
N GLU A 108 35.19 -12.08 -52.24
CA GLU A 108 34.45 -11.59 -53.41
C GLU A 108 34.11 -12.73 -54.38
N ALA A 109 33.03 -12.55 -55.15
CA ALA A 109 32.57 -13.56 -56.09
C ALA A 109 33.57 -13.74 -57.25
N ALA A 110 34.17 -14.93 -57.39
CA ALA A 110 35.10 -15.25 -58.48
C ALA A 110 34.46 -16.12 -59.58
N LYS A 111 34.88 -15.96 -60.84
CA LYS A 111 34.35 -16.73 -61.99
C LYS A 111 34.69 -18.24 -61.94
N ASN A 112 35.69 -18.65 -61.15
CA ASN A 112 36.14 -20.05 -60.98
C ASN A 112 36.02 -20.50 -59.51
N GLU A 113 34.88 -20.23 -58.86
CA GLU A 113 34.63 -20.73 -57.49
C GLU A 113 34.41 -22.26 -57.47
N THR A 114 34.84 -22.92 -56.40
CA THR A 114 34.50 -24.32 -56.15
C THR A 114 33.00 -24.46 -55.88
N GLY A 115 32.39 -25.57 -56.32
CA GLY A 115 30.93 -25.77 -56.23
C GLY A 115 30.36 -25.61 -54.82
N ASP A 116 31.13 -25.97 -53.79
CA ASP A 116 30.73 -25.84 -52.39
C ASP A 116 30.70 -24.39 -51.89
N VAL A 117 31.64 -23.54 -52.34
CA VAL A 117 31.68 -22.11 -52.00
C VAL A 117 30.52 -21.39 -52.66
N ALA A 118 30.24 -21.69 -53.93
CA ALA A 118 29.10 -21.15 -54.66
C ALA A 118 27.76 -21.56 -54.02
N ARG A 119 27.66 -22.77 -53.45
CA ARG A 119 26.46 -23.23 -52.73
C ARG A 119 26.28 -22.47 -51.42
N LYS A 120 27.31 -22.40 -50.58
CA LYS A 120 27.27 -21.65 -49.31
C LYS A 120 26.96 -20.16 -49.51
N ARG A 121 27.50 -19.55 -50.57
CA ARG A 121 27.18 -18.16 -50.92
C ARG A 121 25.68 -17.99 -51.18
N ARG A 122 25.04 -18.88 -51.95
CA ARG A 122 23.60 -18.85 -52.19
C ARG A 122 22.79 -19.09 -50.91
N GLU A 123 23.22 -20.02 -50.06
CA GLU A 123 22.59 -20.29 -48.76
C GLU A 123 22.62 -19.05 -47.87
N PHE A 124 23.77 -18.37 -47.74
CA PHE A 124 23.89 -17.13 -46.98
C PHE A 124 23.07 -15.99 -47.59
N THR A 125 23.11 -15.78 -48.90
CA THR A 125 22.31 -14.73 -49.55
C THR A 125 20.81 -14.96 -49.34
N LYS A 126 20.34 -16.21 -49.43
CA LYS A 126 18.94 -16.55 -49.14
C LYS A 126 18.59 -16.31 -47.68
N ALA A 127 19.43 -16.76 -46.75
CA ALA A 127 19.22 -16.55 -45.31
C ALA A 127 19.21 -15.06 -44.94
N ILE A 128 20.05 -14.24 -45.57
CA ILE A 128 20.05 -12.78 -45.40
C ILE A 128 18.71 -12.19 -45.87
N ALA A 129 18.24 -12.55 -47.07
CA ALA A 129 16.97 -12.05 -47.59
C ALA A 129 15.77 -12.47 -46.71
N ASP A 130 15.75 -13.72 -46.24
CA ASP A 130 14.70 -14.23 -45.34
C ASP A 130 14.73 -13.50 -43.99
N GLN A 131 15.93 -13.20 -43.46
CA GLN A 131 16.08 -12.51 -42.19
C GLN A 131 15.77 -11.01 -42.29
N GLU A 132 16.11 -10.35 -43.40
CA GLU A 132 15.71 -8.96 -43.69
C GLU A 132 14.19 -8.83 -43.77
N ARG A 133 13.51 -9.80 -44.40
CA ARG A 133 12.05 -9.86 -44.44
C ARG A 133 11.43 -9.98 -43.04
N ARG A 134 11.92 -10.92 -42.22
CA ARG A 134 11.45 -11.08 -40.83
C ARG A 134 11.70 -9.83 -39.99
N GLY A 135 12.88 -9.22 -40.14
CA GLY A 135 13.21 -7.96 -39.47
C GLY A 135 12.25 -6.82 -39.85
N ALA A 136 11.88 -6.72 -41.13
CA ALA A 136 10.91 -5.75 -41.61
C ALA A 136 9.50 -6.00 -41.02
N GLU A 137 9.04 -7.24 -40.98
CA GLU A 137 7.75 -7.63 -40.38
C GLU A 137 7.69 -7.24 -38.88
N CYS A 138 8.74 -7.54 -38.11
CA CYS A 138 8.81 -7.16 -36.70
C CYS A 138 8.89 -5.64 -36.47
N ARG A 139 9.58 -4.89 -37.35
CA ARG A 139 9.58 -3.42 -37.31
C ARG A 139 8.20 -2.82 -37.56
N VAL A 140 7.44 -3.37 -38.52
CA VAL A 140 6.06 -2.94 -38.78
C VAL A 140 5.17 -3.16 -37.56
N LEU A 141 5.29 -4.32 -36.89
CA LEU A 141 4.54 -4.59 -35.66
C LEU A 141 4.91 -3.63 -34.53
N THR A 142 6.20 -3.29 -34.41
CA THR A 142 6.68 -2.31 -33.42
C THR A 142 6.07 -0.94 -33.69
N LEU A 143 6.10 -0.46 -34.94
CA LEU A 143 5.51 0.83 -35.34
C LEU A 143 3.99 0.86 -35.10
N ARG A 144 3.29 -0.23 -35.43
CA ARG A 144 1.84 -0.33 -35.19
C ARG A 144 1.51 -0.34 -33.70
N SER A 145 2.32 -1.01 -32.89
CA SER A 145 2.21 -1.00 -31.44
C SER A 145 2.38 0.43 -30.90
N ASP A 146 3.36 1.19 -31.40
CA ASP A 146 3.56 2.60 -31.03
C ASP A 146 2.36 3.48 -31.41
N GLU A 147 1.85 3.35 -32.63
CA GLU A 147 0.70 4.12 -33.10
C GLU A 147 -0.55 3.86 -32.25
N ILE A 148 -0.86 2.58 -32.00
CA ILE A 148 -2.01 2.21 -31.16
C ILE A 148 -1.80 2.68 -29.72
N THR A 149 -0.58 2.57 -29.18
CA THR A 149 -0.26 3.07 -27.83
C THR A 149 -0.50 4.57 -27.71
N GLN A 150 -0.04 5.37 -28.70
CA GLN A 150 -0.27 6.81 -28.71
C GLN A 150 -1.75 7.15 -28.80
N ARG A 151 -2.50 6.43 -29.65
CA ARG A 151 -3.95 6.62 -29.80
C ARG A 151 -4.71 6.27 -28.52
N VAL A 152 -4.43 5.14 -27.91
CA VAL A 152 -5.01 4.71 -26.61
C VAL A 152 -4.68 5.72 -25.54
N ALA A 153 -3.43 6.20 -25.45
CA ALA A 153 -3.01 7.20 -24.48
C ALA A 153 -3.73 8.54 -24.68
N GLY A 154 -3.97 8.95 -25.93
CA GLY A 154 -4.75 10.14 -26.26
C GLY A 154 -6.20 10.02 -25.76
N LEU A 155 -6.87 8.93 -26.10
CA LEU A 155 -8.25 8.66 -25.68
C LEU A 155 -8.39 8.49 -24.17
N TYR A 156 -7.40 7.86 -23.53
CA TYR A 156 -7.36 7.72 -22.07
C TYR A 156 -7.28 9.09 -21.40
N LYS A 157 -6.40 9.98 -21.88
CA LYS A 157 -6.27 11.35 -21.36
C LYS A 157 -7.56 12.14 -21.50
N THR A 158 -8.26 12.04 -22.63
CA THR A 158 -9.53 12.75 -22.85
C THR A 158 -10.64 12.20 -21.96
N ALA A 159 -10.80 10.88 -21.89
CA ALA A 159 -11.80 10.25 -21.03
C ALA A 159 -11.56 10.55 -19.55
N LEU A 160 -10.29 10.53 -19.13
CA LEU A 160 -9.88 10.90 -17.77
C LEU A 160 -10.16 12.37 -17.49
N ALA A 161 -9.86 13.28 -18.42
CA ALA A 161 -10.16 14.70 -18.28
C ALA A 161 -11.67 14.95 -18.15
N GLU A 162 -12.48 14.36 -19.03
CA GLU A 162 -13.95 14.44 -18.96
C GLU A 162 -14.48 13.95 -17.61
N ARG A 163 -13.98 12.80 -17.12
CA ARG A 163 -14.37 12.27 -15.81
C ARG A 163 -13.92 13.17 -14.66
N MET A 164 -12.69 13.67 -14.68
CA MET A 164 -12.16 14.52 -13.61
C MET A 164 -12.87 15.88 -13.55
N PHE A 165 -13.22 16.45 -14.70
CA PHE A 165 -13.89 17.75 -14.83
C PHE A 165 -15.42 17.65 -14.98
N ALA A 166 -16.00 16.45 -14.86
CA ALA A 166 -17.44 16.28 -14.77
C ALA A 166 -17.98 17.04 -13.55
N LYS A 167 -18.77 18.08 -13.81
CA LYS A 167 -19.30 18.96 -12.77
C LYS A 167 -20.61 18.40 -12.21
N GLY A 168 -20.59 18.03 -10.94
CA GLY A 168 -21.80 17.70 -10.19
C GLY A 168 -22.53 18.95 -9.66
N PRO A 169 -23.69 18.77 -9.00
CA PRO A 169 -24.37 19.88 -8.33
C PRO A 169 -23.48 20.47 -7.24
N THR A 170 -23.40 21.80 -7.20
CA THR A 170 -22.59 22.52 -6.20
C THR A 170 -23.15 22.29 -4.80
N LEU A 171 -22.29 22.28 -3.78
CA LEU A 171 -22.74 22.12 -2.39
C LEU A 171 -23.76 23.19 -1.99
N PHE A 172 -23.52 24.43 -2.43
CA PHE A 172 -24.38 25.58 -2.14
C PHE A 172 -25.77 25.43 -2.76
N ALA A 173 -25.87 24.92 -3.99
CA ALA A 173 -27.16 24.65 -4.63
C ALA A 173 -27.94 23.60 -3.84
N VAL A 174 -27.32 22.46 -3.51
CA VAL A 174 -27.98 21.39 -2.76
C VAL A 174 -28.43 21.86 -1.37
N LEU A 175 -27.61 22.68 -0.69
CA LEU A 175 -27.93 23.22 0.62
C LEU A 175 -29.11 24.19 0.56
N LEU A 176 -29.15 25.07 -0.44
CA LEU A 176 -30.23 26.04 -0.62
C LEU A 176 -31.56 25.33 -0.90
N ASP A 177 -31.53 24.32 -1.77
CA ASP A 177 -32.72 23.57 -2.19
C ASP A 177 -33.27 22.66 -1.07
N ASN A 178 -32.44 22.26 -0.11
CA ASN A 178 -32.81 21.30 0.94
C ASN A 178 -32.79 21.88 2.37
N TRP A 179 -32.66 23.20 2.52
CA TRP A 179 -32.56 23.85 3.83
C TRP A 179 -33.73 23.50 4.77
N LEU A 180 -34.95 23.40 4.24
CA LEU A 180 -36.15 23.05 5.01
C LEU A 180 -36.22 21.55 5.37
N ASN A 181 -35.48 20.68 4.67
CA ASN A 181 -35.48 19.23 4.87
C ASN A 181 -34.34 18.74 5.79
N VAL A 182 -33.56 19.66 6.38
CA VAL A 182 -32.48 19.30 7.33
C VAL A 182 -33.03 18.60 8.57
N VAL A 183 -34.23 18.95 9.02
CA VAL A 183 -34.90 18.31 10.17
C VAL A 183 -35.31 16.87 9.83
N THR A 184 -35.78 16.61 8.61
CA THR A 184 -36.14 15.26 8.16
C THR A 184 -34.92 14.34 8.02
N LEU A 185 -33.72 14.92 7.85
CA LEU A 185 -32.46 14.18 7.79
C LEU A 185 -32.13 13.47 9.11
N GLY A 186 -32.36 14.15 10.24
CA GLY A 186 -32.15 13.58 11.57
C GLY A 186 -33.09 12.43 11.85
N ALA A 187 -34.37 12.57 11.49
CA ALA A 187 -35.37 11.52 11.62
C ALA A 187 -35.06 10.30 10.72
N ALA A 188 -34.65 10.54 9.47
CA ALA A 188 -34.26 9.46 8.55
C ALA A 188 -33.02 8.69 9.04
N THR A 189 -32.06 9.38 9.65
CA THR A 189 -30.86 8.74 10.23
C THR A 189 -31.21 7.90 11.45
N ALA A 190 -32.11 8.39 12.32
CA ALA A 190 -32.58 7.64 13.48
C ALA A 190 -33.36 6.39 13.06
N PHE A 191 -34.27 6.52 12.10
CA PHE A 191 -35.02 5.41 11.52
C PHE A 191 -34.10 4.36 10.87
N PHE A 192 -33.07 4.80 10.13
CA PHE A 192 -32.07 3.89 9.56
C PHE A 192 -31.37 3.07 10.64
N VAL A 193 -30.93 3.73 11.73
CA VAL A 193 -30.22 3.03 12.82
C VAL A 193 -31.14 2.04 13.52
N GLU A 194 -32.42 2.35 13.69
CA GLU A 194 -33.37 1.43 14.32
C GLU A 194 -33.64 0.20 13.43
N GLU A 195 -33.91 0.41 12.15
CA GLU A 195 -34.33 -0.64 11.22
C GLU A 195 -33.15 -1.48 10.68
N HIS A 196 -32.00 -0.84 10.42
CA HIS A 196 -30.87 -1.45 9.69
C HIS A 196 -29.60 -1.64 10.53
N ALA A 197 -29.59 -1.25 11.81
CA ALA A 197 -28.45 -1.59 12.65
C ALA A 197 -28.30 -3.10 12.84
N GLY A 198 -29.38 -3.88 12.74
CA GLY A 198 -29.34 -5.32 12.97
C GLY A 198 -29.26 -5.68 14.46
N PHE A 199 -29.50 -4.72 15.37
CA PHE A 199 -29.60 -4.99 16.81
C PHE A 199 -30.79 -5.91 17.14
N ASN A 200 -31.87 -5.85 16.36
CA ASN A 200 -33.07 -6.68 16.52
C ASN A 200 -32.88 -8.12 16.00
N ASN A 201 -31.83 -8.39 15.22
CA ASN A 201 -31.56 -9.72 14.68
C ASN A 201 -30.82 -10.63 15.68
N LEU A 202 -30.34 -10.07 16.80
CA LEU A 202 -29.63 -10.80 17.84
C LEU A 202 -30.61 -11.25 18.93
N SER A 203 -30.67 -12.56 19.15
CA SER A 203 -31.39 -13.18 20.26
C SER A 203 -30.84 -12.73 21.61
N LEU A 204 -31.66 -12.83 22.66
CA LEU A 204 -31.24 -12.51 24.04
C LEU A 204 -30.01 -13.35 24.46
N THR A 205 -29.93 -14.60 24.00
CA THR A 205 -28.81 -15.50 24.26
C THR A 205 -27.51 -14.99 23.63
N GLU A 206 -27.56 -14.48 22.40
CA GLU A 206 -26.39 -13.91 21.71
C GLU A 206 -25.92 -12.62 22.39
N TRP A 207 -26.85 -11.79 22.87
CA TRP A 207 -26.50 -10.61 23.67
C TRP A 207 -25.79 -10.97 24.99
N ILE A 208 -26.24 -12.03 25.67
CA ILE A 208 -25.60 -12.53 26.89
C ILE A 208 -24.17 -12.99 26.57
N TRP A 209 -23.98 -13.80 25.52
CA TRP A 209 -22.66 -14.26 25.12
C TRP A 209 -21.74 -13.12 24.67
N PHE A 210 -22.27 -12.15 23.92
CA PHE A 210 -21.56 -10.93 23.56
C PHE A 210 -21.04 -10.20 24.80
N ALA A 211 -21.92 -9.94 25.79
CA ALA A 211 -21.55 -9.26 27.03
C ALA A 211 -20.49 -10.04 27.82
N ILE A 212 -20.62 -11.36 27.93
CA ILE A 212 -19.64 -12.23 28.61
C ILE A 212 -18.28 -12.17 27.93
N LEU A 213 -18.21 -12.30 26.59
CA LEU A 213 -16.96 -12.30 25.84
C LEU A 213 -16.26 -10.93 25.84
N VAL A 214 -17.03 -9.85 25.73
CA VAL A 214 -16.50 -8.48 25.87
C VAL A 214 -15.99 -8.23 27.30
N GLY A 215 -16.72 -8.70 28.31
CA GLY A 215 -16.30 -8.67 29.71
C GLY A 215 -15.02 -9.47 29.97
N ALA A 216 -14.91 -10.66 29.40
CA ALA A 216 -13.73 -11.52 29.48
C ALA A 216 -12.51 -10.87 28.79
N GLY A 217 -12.69 -10.32 27.58
CA GLY A 217 -11.65 -9.59 26.86
C GLY A 217 -11.15 -8.37 27.63
N THR A 218 -12.07 -7.58 28.19
CA THR A 218 -11.74 -6.43 29.04
C THR A 218 -10.96 -6.86 30.28
N SER A 219 -11.42 -7.92 30.95
CA SER A 219 -10.78 -8.47 32.16
C SER A 219 -9.37 -8.99 31.88
N LEU A 220 -9.17 -9.68 30.76
CA LEU A 220 -7.85 -10.12 30.30
C LEU A 220 -6.92 -8.93 30.06
N GLY A 221 -7.41 -7.88 29.38
CA GLY A 221 -6.63 -6.67 29.16
C GLY A 221 -6.29 -5.92 30.45
N LEU A 222 -7.21 -5.86 31.42
CA LEU A 222 -6.96 -5.29 32.75
C LEU A 222 -5.94 -6.11 33.53
N HIS A 223 -6.04 -7.44 33.49
CA HIS A 223 -5.10 -8.34 34.12
C HIS A 223 -3.69 -8.17 33.54
N LEU A 224 -3.57 -8.10 32.22
CA LEU A 224 -2.32 -7.88 31.51
C LEU A 224 -1.71 -6.52 31.90
N ARG A 225 -2.53 -5.46 31.93
CA ARG A 225 -2.13 -4.12 32.38
C ARG A 225 -1.65 -4.14 33.82
N LYS A 226 -2.37 -4.77 34.74
CA LYS A 226 -2.02 -4.81 36.17
C LYS A 226 -0.71 -5.59 36.42
N HIS A 227 -0.51 -6.73 35.74
CA HIS A 227 0.61 -7.62 36.02
C HIS A 227 1.90 -7.27 35.25
N ARG A 228 1.79 -6.75 34.02
CA ARG A 228 2.97 -6.45 33.17
C ARG A 228 3.45 -5.01 33.31
N ARG A 229 2.58 -4.03 33.53
CA ARG A 229 2.96 -2.61 33.67
C ARG A 229 4.05 -2.38 34.72
N PRO A 230 3.99 -2.89 35.97
CA PRO A 230 5.04 -2.65 36.95
C PRO A 230 6.40 -3.18 36.51
N ARG A 231 6.45 -4.34 35.84
CA ARG A 231 7.70 -4.92 35.30
C ARG A 231 8.30 -4.13 34.13
N VAL A 232 7.46 -3.38 33.40
CA VAL A 232 7.88 -2.52 32.30
C VAL A 232 8.40 -1.20 32.85
N VAL A 233 7.74 -0.64 33.87
CA VAL A 233 8.18 0.58 34.57
C VAL A 233 9.54 0.38 35.24
N THR A 234 9.78 -0.75 35.90
CA THR A 234 11.08 -1.02 36.54
C THR A 234 12.23 -1.25 35.55
N LYS A 235 11.93 -1.63 34.30
CA LYS A 235 12.92 -1.76 33.22
C LYS A 235 13.17 -0.47 32.45
N LEU A 236 12.34 0.56 32.65
CA LEU A 236 12.56 1.90 32.11
C LEU A 236 13.60 2.69 32.92
N THR A 237 13.86 2.27 34.17
CA THR A 237 14.83 2.86 35.10
C THR A 237 16.17 2.11 35.10
N THR A 238 16.79 1.93 33.93
CA THR A 238 18.19 1.51 33.83
C THR A 238 19.11 2.73 33.85
N ALA A 239 20.29 2.59 34.47
CA ALA A 239 21.20 3.66 34.88
C ALA A 239 21.74 4.56 33.75
N ASP A 240 21.63 4.16 32.49
CA ASP A 240 22.30 4.81 31.36
C ASP A 240 21.41 5.80 30.57
N GLY A 241 20.16 6.03 30.97
CA GLY A 241 19.30 7.07 30.37
C GLY A 241 18.76 6.78 28.95
N GLU A 242 19.22 5.74 28.28
CA GLU A 242 18.72 5.29 26.97
C GLU A 242 17.49 4.38 27.12
N ILE A 243 16.32 4.87 26.68
CA ILE A 243 15.06 4.13 26.73
C ILE A 243 14.84 3.38 25.42
N SER A 244 14.81 2.06 25.48
CA SER A 244 14.46 1.22 24.33
C SER A 244 13.03 1.51 23.84
N VAL A 245 12.90 1.83 22.54
CA VAL A 245 11.61 2.07 21.84
C VAL A 245 10.61 0.95 22.09
N GLY A 246 11.06 -0.31 22.18
CA GLY A 246 10.21 -1.46 22.44
C GLY A 246 9.53 -1.45 23.81
N VAL A 247 10.15 -0.85 24.82
CA VAL A 247 9.60 -0.75 26.18
C VAL A 247 8.53 0.35 26.23
N SER A 248 8.75 1.47 25.53
CA SER A 248 7.76 2.54 25.34
C SER A 248 6.52 2.06 24.58
N LEU A 249 6.72 1.26 23.53
CA LEU A 249 5.63 0.67 22.75
C LEU A 249 4.81 -0.33 23.58
N LEU A 250 5.48 -1.18 24.35
CA LEU A 250 4.81 -2.11 25.25
C LEU A 250 4.01 -1.40 26.35
N ALA A 251 4.54 -0.33 26.93
CA ALA A 251 3.84 0.46 27.93
C ALA A 251 2.58 1.14 27.36
N ALA A 252 2.65 1.69 26.15
CA ALA A 252 1.49 2.26 25.46
C ALA A 252 0.45 1.19 25.12
N PHE A 253 0.88 0.03 24.60
CA PHE A 253 -0.01 -1.10 24.32
C PHE A 253 -0.76 -1.55 25.58
N LEU A 254 -0.06 -1.72 26.70
CA LEU A 254 -0.67 -2.12 27.97
C LEU A 254 -1.70 -1.12 28.50
N HIS A 255 -1.61 0.17 28.13
CA HIS A 255 -2.62 1.17 28.48
C HIS A 255 -3.92 0.97 27.70
N TYR A 256 -3.81 0.70 26.39
CA TYR A 256 -4.96 0.49 25.50
C TYR A 256 -5.49 -0.94 25.49
N ALA A 257 -4.73 -1.90 26.02
CA ALA A 257 -5.05 -3.32 26.02
C ALA A 257 -6.48 -3.65 26.47
N PRO A 258 -7.03 -3.14 27.58
CA PRO A 258 -8.42 -3.43 27.97
C PRO A 258 -9.44 -3.09 26.89
N ARG A 259 -9.30 -1.91 26.27
CA ARG A 259 -10.23 -1.43 25.22
C ARG A 259 -10.01 -2.18 23.91
N LEU A 260 -8.77 -2.47 23.56
CA LEU A 260 -8.44 -3.18 22.34
C LEU A 260 -8.92 -4.63 22.38
N PHE A 261 -8.72 -5.34 23.50
CA PHE A 261 -9.23 -6.70 23.67
C PHE A 261 -10.76 -6.73 23.66
N ALA A 262 -11.42 -5.77 24.33
CA ALA A 262 -12.88 -5.64 24.28
C ALA A 262 -13.41 -5.43 22.85
N ALA A 263 -12.78 -4.53 22.10
CA ALA A 263 -13.16 -4.25 20.71
C ALA A 263 -12.90 -5.44 19.79
N LEU A 264 -11.78 -6.14 19.95
CA LEU A 264 -11.43 -7.33 19.17
C LEU A 264 -12.37 -8.50 19.46
N THR A 265 -12.73 -8.73 20.73
CA THR A 265 -13.70 -9.79 21.06
C THR A 265 -15.09 -9.45 20.57
N ALA A 266 -15.52 -8.18 20.66
CA ALA A 266 -16.78 -7.72 20.10
C ALA A 266 -16.84 -7.92 18.57
N ALA A 267 -15.80 -7.47 17.85
CA ALA A 267 -15.69 -7.63 16.41
C ALA A 267 -15.63 -9.10 15.99
N GLY A 268 -14.80 -9.91 16.66
CA GLY A 268 -14.65 -11.32 16.35
C GLY A 268 -15.92 -12.13 16.61
N TYR A 269 -16.65 -11.85 17.69
CA TYR A 269 -17.90 -12.53 17.98
C TYR A 269 -18.98 -12.21 16.95
N ILE A 270 -19.19 -10.93 16.64
CA ILE A 270 -20.18 -10.52 15.64
C ILE A 270 -19.82 -11.06 14.25
N TYR A 271 -18.53 -11.06 13.90
CA TYR A 271 -18.06 -11.70 12.66
C TYR A 271 -18.48 -13.17 12.57
N LEU A 272 -18.27 -13.94 13.63
CA LEU A 272 -18.64 -15.36 13.64
C LEU A 272 -20.16 -15.58 13.53
N LEU A 273 -20.98 -14.67 14.05
CA LEU A 273 -22.45 -14.78 13.94
C LEU A 273 -23.00 -14.38 12.57
N THR A 274 -22.30 -13.49 11.86
CA THR A 274 -22.86 -12.80 10.68
C THR A 274 -22.05 -13.05 9.41
N TYR A 275 -21.12 -14.02 9.42
CA TYR A 275 -20.25 -14.29 8.26
C TYR A 275 -21.02 -14.75 7.02
N ASP A 276 -22.20 -15.37 7.21
CA ASP A 276 -23.10 -15.83 6.14
C ASP A 276 -24.18 -14.80 5.75
N VAL A 277 -24.22 -13.62 6.40
CA VAL A 277 -25.29 -12.63 6.21
C VAL A 277 -24.86 -11.58 5.21
N ASP A 278 -25.44 -11.64 4.00
CA ASP A 278 -25.30 -10.62 2.97
C ASP A 278 -26.63 -9.85 2.76
N PRO A 279 -26.63 -8.51 2.82
CA PRO A 279 -25.49 -7.62 3.06
C PRO A 279 -25.10 -7.51 4.54
N VAL A 280 -23.80 -7.30 4.79
CA VAL A 280 -23.21 -7.17 6.13
C VAL A 280 -23.86 -6.05 6.96
N PRO A 281 -24.52 -6.34 8.10
CA PRO A 281 -25.22 -5.35 8.93
C PRO A 281 -24.36 -4.16 9.39
N PHE A 282 -24.98 -3.01 9.64
CA PHE A 282 -24.26 -1.80 10.06
C PHE A 282 -23.51 -1.95 11.41
N VAL A 283 -24.06 -2.72 12.35
CA VAL A 283 -23.38 -3.03 13.63
C VAL A 283 -22.03 -3.72 13.42
N ASN A 284 -21.92 -4.57 12.40
CA ASN A 284 -20.66 -5.22 12.07
C ASN A 284 -19.63 -4.19 11.66
N MET A 285 -20.01 -3.26 10.78
CA MET A 285 -19.13 -2.17 10.34
C MET A 285 -18.69 -1.34 11.55
N LEU A 286 -19.62 -0.95 12.43
CA LEU A 286 -19.32 -0.23 13.66
C LEU A 286 -18.24 -0.95 14.50
N LEU A 287 -18.40 -2.25 14.70
CA LEU A 287 -17.52 -3.07 15.53
C LEU A 287 -16.20 -3.42 14.85
N TYR A 288 -16.17 -3.67 13.54
CA TYR A 288 -14.95 -3.93 12.78
C TYR A 288 -14.04 -2.70 12.72
N GLY A 289 -14.62 -1.51 12.60
CA GLY A 289 -13.84 -0.27 12.58
C GLY A 289 -13.27 0.12 13.96
N LEU A 290 -13.87 -0.35 15.06
CA LEU A 290 -13.47 0.05 16.42
C LEU A 290 -12.04 -0.39 16.80
N PRO A 291 -11.59 -1.63 16.56
CA PRO A 291 -10.18 -2.03 16.72
C PRO A 291 -9.23 -1.15 15.91
N VAL A 292 -9.56 -0.85 14.66
CA VAL A 292 -8.73 -0.02 13.76
C VAL A 292 -8.61 1.41 14.32
N TYR A 293 -9.72 1.99 14.77
CA TYR A 293 -9.74 3.29 15.43
C TYR A 293 -8.86 3.32 16.69
N LEU A 294 -8.97 2.31 17.56
CA LEU A 294 -8.16 2.21 18.78
C LEU A 294 -6.67 1.99 18.47
N LEU A 295 -6.34 1.23 17.44
CA LEU A 295 -4.96 1.07 16.96
C LEU A 295 -4.40 2.40 16.42
N GLY A 296 -5.18 3.17 15.68
CA GLY A 296 -4.81 4.52 15.25
C GLY A 296 -4.49 5.44 16.43
N LEU A 297 -5.35 5.44 17.46
CA LEU A 297 -5.11 6.19 18.70
C LEU A 297 -3.85 5.72 19.43
N LEU A 298 -3.61 4.41 19.50
CA LEU A 298 -2.41 3.83 20.10
C LEU A 298 -1.16 4.33 19.37
N SER A 299 -1.14 4.26 18.04
CA SER A 299 -0.02 4.73 17.20
C SER A 299 0.29 6.22 17.43
N ILE A 300 -0.74 7.08 17.47
CA ILE A 300 -0.56 8.51 17.74
C ILE A 300 0.06 8.76 19.12
N HIS A 301 -0.39 8.00 20.14
CA HIS A 301 0.14 8.13 21.50
C HIS A 301 1.58 7.62 21.62
N VAL A 302 1.94 6.55 20.93
CA VAL A 302 3.32 6.03 20.92
C VAL A 302 4.28 7.05 20.30
N VAL A 303 3.87 7.68 19.19
CA VAL A 303 4.77 8.53 18.40
C VAL A 303 4.85 9.97 18.93
N LEU A 304 3.72 10.63 19.20
CA LEU A 304 3.66 12.08 19.39
C LEU A 304 3.43 12.52 20.85
N ALA A 305 2.63 11.77 21.60
CA ALA A 305 2.24 12.15 22.96
C ALA A 305 2.29 10.96 23.93
N PRO A 306 3.47 10.39 24.16
CA PRO A 306 3.63 9.32 25.14
C PRO A 306 3.19 9.82 26.52
N ARG A 307 2.33 9.04 27.17
CA ARG A 307 1.99 9.27 28.59
C ARG A 307 3.13 8.71 29.44
N ALA A 308 3.40 9.35 30.58
CA ALA A 308 4.34 8.84 31.57
C ALA A 308 4.04 7.34 31.87
N PRO A 309 5.06 6.46 31.87
CA PRO A 309 6.51 6.73 32.00
C PRO A 309 7.32 6.85 30.68
N CYS A 310 6.69 6.92 29.51
CA CYS A 310 7.41 6.91 28.23
C CYS A 310 8.00 8.29 27.87
N ARG A 311 9.23 8.32 27.30
CA ARG A 311 9.80 9.54 26.67
C ARG A 311 9.43 9.62 25.18
N LYS A 312 9.45 10.83 24.63
CA LYS A 312 9.13 11.12 23.21
C LYS A 312 10.17 10.53 22.28
N LEU A 313 9.71 9.93 21.18
CA LEU A 313 10.57 9.46 20.09
C LEU A 313 11.09 10.59 19.20
N LEU A 314 10.45 11.76 19.26
CA LEU A 314 10.78 12.95 18.49
C LEU A 314 11.20 14.07 19.44
N THR A 315 12.35 14.68 19.17
CA THR A 315 12.88 15.86 19.85
C THR A 315 12.15 17.11 19.37
N VAL A 316 10.84 17.19 19.62
CA VAL A 316 9.99 18.32 19.24
C VAL A 316 9.39 18.95 20.48
N SER A 317 9.27 20.28 20.48
CA SER A 317 8.68 21.05 21.57
C SER A 317 7.29 20.54 21.98
N ASP A 318 7.04 20.57 23.29
CA ASP A 318 5.89 19.88 23.90
C ASP A 318 4.53 20.36 23.41
N ALA A 319 4.41 21.68 23.21
CA ALA A 319 3.17 22.30 22.75
C ALA A 319 2.79 21.85 21.32
N HIS A 320 3.74 21.82 20.40
CA HIS A 320 3.49 21.46 19.00
C HIS A 320 3.17 19.98 18.84
N ALA A 321 3.89 19.10 19.55
CA ALA A 321 3.62 17.66 19.52
C ALA A 321 2.21 17.31 20.05
N GLN A 322 1.77 17.98 21.14
CA GLN A 322 0.42 17.80 21.66
C GLN A 322 -0.66 18.37 20.73
N ALA A 323 -0.41 19.52 20.10
CA ALA A 323 -1.31 20.08 19.10
C ALA A 323 -1.47 19.12 17.91
N MET A 324 -0.37 18.52 17.43
CA MET A 324 -0.40 17.57 16.32
C MET A 324 -1.13 16.29 16.71
N ALA A 325 -0.88 15.76 17.92
CA ALA A 325 -1.61 14.61 18.43
C ALA A 325 -3.12 14.87 18.52
N ARG A 326 -3.56 16.06 18.93
CA ARG A 326 -4.99 16.41 18.93
C ARG A 326 -5.57 16.38 17.52
N ARG A 327 -4.88 16.94 16.52
CA ARG A 327 -5.35 16.94 15.13
C ARG A 327 -5.41 15.54 14.55
N LEU A 328 -4.39 14.72 14.74
CA LEU A 328 -4.38 13.33 14.30
C LEU A 328 -5.46 12.48 14.98
N ARG A 329 -5.80 12.74 16.25
CA ARG A 329 -6.93 12.06 16.91
C ARG A 329 -8.26 12.41 16.26
N VAL A 330 -8.47 13.69 15.94
CA VAL A 330 -9.65 14.12 15.18
C VAL A 330 -9.64 13.52 13.78
N LEU A 331 -8.47 13.43 13.12
CA LEU A 331 -8.36 12.77 11.82
C LEU A 331 -8.76 11.29 11.89
N VAL A 332 -8.25 10.54 12.86
CA VAL A 332 -8.61 9.12 13.07
C VAL A 332 -10.10 8.96 13.40
N LEU A 333 -10.67 9.89 14.18
CA LEU A 333 -12.12 9.93 14.43
C LEU A 333 -12.91 10.22 13.13
N LEU A 334 -12.49 11.19 12.34
CA LEU A 334 -13.11 11.50 11.05
C LEU A 334 -12.96 10.35 10.06
N THR A 335 -11.83 9.65 10.03
CA THR A 335 -11.68 8.43 9.21
C THR A 335 -12.66 7.35 9.65
N TYR A 336 -12.82 7.13 10.96
CA TYR A 336 -13.80 6.17 11.48
C TYR A 336 -15.24 6.60 11.14
N ILE A 337 -15.62 7.86 11.37
CA ILE A 337 -16.94 8.38 11.01
C ILE A 337 -17.18 8.27 9.50
N GLY A 338 -16.20 8.61 8.67
CA GLY A 338 -16.30 8.48 7.21
C GLY A 338 -16.48 7.03 6.77
N TYR A 339 -15.75 6.11 7.37
CA TYR A 339 -15.92 4.68 7.14
C TYR A 339 -17.37 4.22 7.45
N LEU A 340 -17.99 4.73 8.51
CA LEU A 340 -19.39 4.42 8.83
C LEU A 340 -20.37 5.09 7.86
N LEU A 341 -20.17 6.38 7.56
CA LEU A 341 -21.05 7.18 6.70
C LEU A 341 -21.03 6.74 5.23
N PHE A 342 -19.88 6.31 4.71
CA PHE A 342 -19.75 5.87 3.31
C PHE A 342 -19.71 4.35 3.18
N SER A 343 -20.10 3.65 4.23
CA SER A 343 -20.41 2.23 4.07
C SER A 343 -21.59 2.06 3.12
N THR A 344 -21.54 1.01 2.30
CA THR A 344 -22.47 0.81 1.17
C THR A 344 -23.93 0.86 1.62
N LEU A 345 -24.25 0.26 2.77
CA LEU A 345 -25.60 0.25 3.33
C LEU A 345 -26.15 1.64 3.67
N PHE A 346 -25.36 2.48 4.36
CA PHE A 346 -25.81 3.82 4.72
C PHE A 346 -25.94 4.72 3.48
N SER A 347 -25.03 4.55 2.51
CA SER A 347 -25.03 5.36 1.29
C SER A 347 -26.20 5.08 0.35
N GLN A 348 -26.72 3.84 0.31
CA GLN A 348 -27.80 3.45 -0.59
C GLN A 348 -29.19 3.87 -0.10
N GLN A 349 -29.35 4.05 1.21
CA GLN A 349 -30.66 4.34 1.81
C GLN A 349 -30.91 5.83 2.04
N LEU A 350 -29.86 6.64 1.97
CA LEU A 350 -30.01 8.09 2.07
C LEU A 350 -30.56 8.67 0.76
N PRO A 351 -31.51 9.63 0.83
CA PRO A 351 -31.85 10.46 -0.31
C PRO A 351 -30.59 11.11 -0.90
N GLU A 352 -30.52 11.21 -2.22
CA GLU A 352 -29.32 11.69 -2.92
C GLU A 352 -28.85 13.05 -2.38
N ALA A 353 -29.77 13.99 -2.16
CA ALA A 353 -29.45 15.30 -1.59
C ALA A 353 -28.83 15.21 -0.18
N ALA A 354 -29.35 14.31 0.67
CA ALA A 354 -28.85 14.09 2.02
C ALA A 354 -27.44 13.48 2.00
N TYR A 355 -27.21 12.52 1.10
CA TYR A 355 -25.90 11.93 0.88
C TYR A 355 -24.88 12.98 0.42
N LEU A 356 -25.23 13.82 -0.56
CA LEU A 356 -24.35 14.87 -1.09
C LEU A 356 -24.00 15.93 -0.04
N LEU A 357 -24.97 16.34 0.79
CA LEU A 357 -24.73 17.27 1.90
C LEU A 357 -23.83 16.65 2.97
N THR A 358 -24.16 15.44 3.42
CA THR A 358 -23.37 14.70 4.41
C THR A 358 -21.93 14.53 3.90
N ARG A 359 -21.77 14.18 2.63
CA ARG A 359 -20.47 14.06 1.98
C ARG A 359 -19.70 15.36 1.99
N GLY A 360 -20.32 16.46 1.59
CA GLY A 360 -19.64 17.74 1.52
C GLY A 360 -19.27 18.32 2.88
N VAL A 361 -20.13 18.17 3.89
CA VAL A 361 -19.82 18.54 5.28
C VAL A 361 -18.67 17.69 5.81
N TYR A 362 -18.73 16.38 5.60
CA TYR A 362 -17.65 15.47 5.96
C TYR A 362 -16.33 15.84 5.29
N ALA A 363 -16.35 16.06 3.98
CA ALA A 363 -15.18 16.44 3.19
C ALA A 363 -14.59 17.75 3.71
N ALA A 364 -15.41 18.77 3.99
CA ALA A 364 -14.95 20.04 4.56
C ALA A 364 -14.24 19.85 5.91
N LEU A 365 -14.83 19.07 6.83
CA LEU A 365 -14.21 18.77 8.12
C LEU A 365 -12.89 18.00 7.96
N LEU A 366 -12.85 17.02 7.05
CA LEU A 366 -11.66 16.21 6.77
C LEU A 366 -10.53 17.06 6.18
N PHE A 367 -10.82 17.80 5.09
CA PHE A 367 -9.84 18.65 4.41
C PHE A 367 -9.31 19.74 5.34
N LEU A 368 -10.19 20.44 6.06
CA LEU A 368 -9.76 21.49 6.98
C LEU A 368 -8.87 20.94 8.10
N ASN A 369 -9.21 19.77 8.65
CA ASN A 369 -8.38 19.11 9.65
C ASN A 369 -7.00 18.74 9.09
N MET A 370 -6.94 18.16 7.90
CA MET A 370 -5.69 17.79 7.25
C MET A 370 -4.83 19.01 6.90
N ILE A 371 -5.42 20.09 6.37
CA ILE A 371 -4.73 21.36 6.10
C ILE A 371 -4.08 21.88 7.38
N TRP A 372 -4.82 21.89 8.49
CA TRP A 372 -4.30 22.32 9.78
C TRP A 372 -3.19 21.40 10.30
N ALA A 373 -3.33 20.08 10.14
CA ALA A 373 -2.31 19.11 10.54
C ALA A 373 -1.01 19.30 9.74
N LEU A 374 -1.11 19.52 8.42
CA LEU A 374 0.05 19.76 7.55
C LEU A 374 0.70 21.12 7.79
N TRP A 375 -0.10 22.15 8.05
CA TRP A 375 0.41 23.46 8.43
C TRP A 375 1.18 23.40 9.75
N LEU A 376 0.65 22.66 10.73
CA LEU A 376 1.35 22.41 12.00
C LEU A 376 2.62 21.57 11.80
N PHE A 377 2.59 20.59 10.90
CA PHE A 377 3.78 19.82 10.52
C PHE A 377 4.87 20.72 9.91
N ALA A 378 4.51 21.60 8.97
CA ALA A 378 5.42 22.57 8.39
C ALA A 378 6.00 23.50 9.47
N LYS A 379 5.18 23.95 10.43
CA LYS A 379 5.62 24.77 11.56
C LYS A 379 6.58 24.03 12.50
N MET A 380 6.35 22.74 12.77
CA MET A 380 7.27 21.93 13.58
C MET A 380 8.66 21.77 12.96
N ARG A 381 8.74 21.89 11.63
CA ARG A 381 9.95 21.69 10.82
C ARG A 381 10.49 23.00 10.25
N GLU A 382 10.31 24.11 10.97
CA GLU A 382 10.65 25.44 10.48
C GLU A 382 12.11 25.58 9.99
N GLN A 383 13.02 24.80 10.58
CA GLN A 383 14.45 24.79 10.27
C GLN A 383 14.85 23.72 9.22
N ASP A 384 13.94 22.84 8.81
CA ASP A 384 14.24 21.78 7.84
C ASP A 384 13.69 22.11 6.45
N GLU A 385 14.36 21.62 5.40
CA GLU A 385 13.90 21.73 4.02
C GLU A 385 12.52 21.08 3.78
N LEU A 386 12.12 20.16 4.67
CA LEU A 386 10.86 19.44 4.64
C LEU A 386 9.63 20.31 4.99
N ARG A 387 9.84 21.57 5.40
CA ARG A 387 8.78 22.58 5.57
C ARG A 387 7.99 22.80 4.27
N TRP A 388 8.70 22.91 3.14
CA TRP A 388 8.08 23.21 1.85
C TRP A 388 7.16 22.10 1.38
N VAL A 389 7.50 20.84 1.66
CA VAL A 389 6.65 19.69 1.34
C VAL A 389 5.32 19.78 2.08
N GLY A 390 5.34 20.09 3.39
CA GLY A 390 4.11 20.25 4.17
C GLY A 390 3.21 21.38 3.66
N LEU A 391 3.82 22.51 3.26
CA LEU A 391 3.10 23.67 2.75
C LEU A 391 2.50 23.41 1.36
N LEU A 392 3.26 22.79 0.45
CA LEU A 392 2.78 22.42 -0.88
C LEU A 392 1.59 21.46 -0.79
N MET A 393 1.68 20.45 0.08
CA MET A 393 0.59 19.50 0.31
C MET A 393 -0.64 20.17 0.92
N ALA A 394 -0.46 21.14 1.81
CA ALA A 394 -1.57 21.93 2.35
C ALA A 394 -2.26 22.78 1.27
N ILE A 395 -1.51 23.42 0.37
CA ILE A 395 -2.07 24.15 -0.77
C ILE A 395 -2.88 23.20 -1.67
N MET A 396 -2.34 22.02 -1.97
CA MET A 396 -3.03 21.02 -2.78
C MET A 396 -4.38 20.59 -2.16
N LEU A 397 -4.45 20.47 -0.83
CA LEU A 397 -5.71 20.20 -0.12
C LEU A 397 -6.69 21.39 -0.15
N VAL A 398 -6.20 22.64 -0.11
CA VAL A 398 -7.06 23.81 -0.28
C VAL A 398 -7.70 23.82 -1.67
N VAL A 399 -6.91 23.54 -2.72
CA VAL A 399 -7.41 23.39 -4.08
C VAL A 399 -8.43 22.25 -4.17
N SER A 400 -8.15 21.12 -3.51
CA SER A 400 -9.06 19.96 -3.44
C SER A 400 -10.40 20.30 -2.78
N LEU A 401 -10.36 21.07 -1.68
CA LEU A 401 -11.56 21.51 -0.97
C LEU A 401 -12.41 22.45 -1.85
N GLY A 402 -11.77 23.39 -2.54
CA GLY A 402 -12.45 24.28 -3.49
C GLY A 402 -13.10 23.49 -4.64
N ALA A 403 -12.39 22.50 -5.18
CA ALA A 403 -12.92 21.61 -6.21
C ALA A 403 -14.17 20.84 -5.74
N GLU A 404 -14.16 20.29 -4.52
CA GLU A 404 -15.33 19.59 -3.94
C GLU A 404 -16.54 20.52 -3.82
N TRP A 405 -16.36 21.76 -3.36
CA TRP A 405 -17.46 22.73 -3.20
C TRP A 405 -18.08 23.18 -4.52
N ILE A 406 -17.26 23.33 -5.56
CA ILE A 406 -17.72 23.70 -6.92
C ILE A 406 -18.39 22.52 -7.65
N GLY A 407 -18.25 21.29 -7.13
CA GLY A 407 -18.84 20.08 -7.69
C GLY A 407 -17.88 19.22 -8.52
N TYR A 408 -16.58 19.54 -8.56
CA TYR A 408 -15.53 18.73 -9.17
C TYR A 408 -15.07 17.60 -8.24
N ARG A 409 -16.00 16.69 -7.94
CA ARG A 409 -15.85 15.62 -6.94
C ARG A 409 -14.76 14.59 -7.29
N ASN A 410 -14.58 14.30 -8.57
CA ASN A 410 -13.58 13.35 -9.03
C ASN A 410 -12.17 13.94 -8.92
N LEU A 411 -12.01 15.22 -9.24
CA LEU A 411 -10.76 15.94 -9.04
C LEU A 411 -10.40 16.01 -7.55
N ALA A 412 -11.34 16.39 -6.69
CA ALA A 412 -11.11 16.49 -5.25
C ALA A 412 -10.68 15.15 -4.62
N THR A 413 -11.37 14.05 -4.97
CA THR A 413 -11.01 12.71 -4.48
C THR A 413 -9.67 12.22 -5.02
N SER A 414 -9.33 12.54 -6.28
CA SER A 414 -8.04 12.20 -6.88
C SER A 414 -6.88 12.95 -6.20
N LEU A 415 -7.03 14.26 -5.98
CA LEU A 415 -6.03 15.06 -5.28
C LEU A 415 -5.87 14.60 -3.83
N LEU A 416 -6.96 14.31 -3.13
CA LEU A 416 -6.91 13.74 -1.77
C LEU A 416 -6.15 12.41 -1.74
N ARG A 417 -6.43 11.51 -2.69
CA ARG A 417 -5.71 10.23 -2.82
C ARG A 417 -4.22 10.45 -3.01
N VAL A 418 -3.83 11.40 -3.87
CA VAL A 418 -2.43 11.76 -4.10
C VAL A 418 -1.78 12.28 -2.82
N VAL A 419 -2.43 13.20 -2.10
CA VAL A 419 -1.89 13.77 -0.86
C VAL A 419 -1.75 12.70 0.23
N VAL A 420 -2.82 11.97 0.54
CA VAL A 420 -2.82 10.93 1.58
C VAL A 420 -1.86 9.80 1.22
N GLY A 421 -1.89 9.32 -0.02
CA GLY A 421 -1.02 8.24 -0.49
C GLY A 421 0.46 8.62 -0.37
N SER A 422 0.82 9.83 -0.80
CA SER A 422 2.22 10.30 -0.74
C SER A 422 2.69 10.47 0.70
N LEU A 423 1.86 11.04 1.58
CA LEU A 423 2.17 11.18 3.01
C LEU A 423 2.32 9.82 3.70
N PHE A 424 1.45 8.87 3.37
CA PHE A 424 1.52 7.51 3.91
C PHE A 424 2.80 6.81 3.45
N ALA A 425 3.09 6.80 2.15
CA ALA A 425 4.31 6.22 1.59
C ALA A 425 5.56 6.85 2.22
N PHE A 426 5.57 8.18 2.38
CA PHE A 426 6.67 8.90 3.02
C PHE A 426 6.84 8.50 4.49
N GLY A 427 5.74 8.43 5.26
CA GLY A 427 5.76 7.99 6.65
C GLY A 427 6.28 6.55 6.84
N VAL A 428 5.89 5.65 5.92
CA VAL A 428 6.38 4.25 5.91
C VAL A 428 7.88 4.21 5.67
N VAL A 429 8.38 4.93 4.65
CA VAL A 429 9.81 4.99 4.31
C VAL A 429 10.64 5.55 5.47
N LEU A 430 10.20 6.64 6.09
CA LEU A 430 10.87 7.20 7.27
C LEU A 430 10.93 6.22 8.45
N THR A 431 9.84 5.48 8.66
CA THR A 431 9.78 4.46 9.74
C THR A 431 10.78 3.35 9.47
N PHE A 432 10.85 2.85 8.23
CA PHE A 432 11.84 1.83 7.85
C PHE A 432 13.27 2.35 7.94
N MET A 433 13.55 3.56 7.45
CA MET A 433 14.88 4.17 7.56
C MET A 433 15.35 4.24 9.02
N ARG A 434 14.47 4.68 9.93
CA ARG A 434 14.80 4.73 11.36
C ARG A 434 15.06 3.33 11.93
N LEU A 435 14.22 2.34 11.58
CA LEU A 435 14.39 0.96 12.04
C LEU A 435 15.72 0.36 11.57
N PHE A 436 16.10 0.59 10.31
CA PHE A 436 17.37 0.14 9.76
C PHE A 436 18.56 0.88 10.40
N HIS A 437 18.43 2.18 10.64
CA HIS A 437 19.48 2.95 11.32
C HIS A 437 19.75 2.40 12.73
N GLU A 438 18.70 2.21 13.54
CA GLU A 438 18.81 1.61 14.88
C GLU A 438 19.39 0.18 14.82
N LEU A 439 19.04 -0.61 13.81
CA LEU A 439 19.60 -1.95 13.59
C LEU A 439 21.11 -1.90 13.28
N TYR A 440 21.53 -1.01 12.38
CA TYR A 440 22.93 -0.86 12.00
C TYR A 440 23.78 -0.29 13.14
N ASP A 441 23.27 0.69 13.88
CA ASP A 441 23.96 1.26 15.03
C ASP A 441 24.12 0.21 16.14
N ALA A 442 23.08 -0.59 16.40
CA ALA A 442 23.16 -1.69 17.35
C ALA A 442 24.16 -2.78 16.91
N LEU A 443 24.28 -3.03 15.60
CA LEU A 443 25.29 -3.94 15.05
C LEU A 443 26.70 -3.38 15.21
N GLU A 444 26.89 -2.09 15.00
CA GLU A 444 28.18 -1.40 15.10
C GLU A 444 28.68 -1.33 16.55
N GLN A 445 27.82 -0.89 17.48
CA GLN A 445 28.12 -0.75 18.90
C GLN A 445 28.18 -2.09 19.65
N GLY A 446 27.50 -3.13 19.15
CA GLY A 446 27.45 -4.45 19.80
C GLY A 446 26.65 -4.47 21.10
N THR A 447 25.80 -3.46 21.33
CA THR A 447 25.02 -3.28 22.54
C THR A 447 23.72 -4.10 22.46
N GLY A 448 23.64 -5.17 23.25
CA GLY A 448 22.42 -5.96 23.47
C GLY A 448 22.46 -7.42 22.97
N PRO A 449 21.59 -8.29 23.52
CA PRO A 449 21.69 -9.75 23.34
C PRO A 449 21.33 -10.26 21.94
N ARG A 450 20.61 -9.49 21.13
CA ARG A 450 20.27 -9.84 19.73
C ARG A 450 21.37 -9.45 18.74
N PRO A 451 21.91 -8.22 18.77
CA PRO A 451 23.08 -7.85 17.96
C PRO A 451 24.30 -8.73 18.23
N LEU A 452 24.53 -9.13 19.49
CA LEU A 452 25.59 -10.07 19.86
C LEU A 452 25.46 -11.43 19.16
N ARG A 453 24.24 -12.00 19.07
CA ARG A 453 24.00 -13.25 18.33
C ARG A 453 24.20 -13.10 16.83
N LEU A 454 23.80 -11.96 16.26
CA LEU A 454 23.96 -11.70 14.83
C LEU A 454 25.44 -11.48 14.48
N ARG A 455 26.19 -10.77 15.32
CA ARG A 455 27.66 -10.61 15.19
C ARG A 455 28.40 -11.94 15.32
N GLN A 456 27.98 -12.80 16.25
CA GLN A 456 28.53 -14.16 16.39
C GLN A 456 28.26 -15.00 15.14
N LEU A 457 27.07 -14.88 14.53
CA LEU A 457 26.73 -15.56 13.29
C LEU A 457 27.56 -15.05 12.10
N LEU A 458 27.92 -13.77 12.11
CA LEU A 458 28.79 -13.13 11.12
C LEU A 458 30.31 -13.30 11.42
N GLY A 459 30.68 -14.00 12.50
CA GLY A 459 32.08 -14.24 12.87
C GLY A 459 32.86 -12.99 13.32
N VAL A 460 32.18 -11.90 13.67
CA VAL A 460 32.83 -10.62 13.99
C VAL A 460 33.05 -10.49 15.50
N ALA A 461 34.31 -10.27 15.91
CA ALA A 461 34.69 -10.03 17.30
C ALA A 461 34.00 -8.76 17.88
N PRO A 462 33.69 -8.73 19.19
CA PRO A 462 33.12 -7.56 19.84
C PRO A 462 34.10 -6.37 19.79
N GLY A 463 33.58 -5.16 19.54
CA GLY A 463 34.37 -3.92 19.53
C GLY A 463 35.09 -3.59 18.21
N ARG A 464 35.09 -4.48 17.21
CA ARG A 464 35.56 -4.14 15.85
C ARG A 464 34.40 -3.68 14.95
N PRO A 465 34.60 -2.69 14.07
CA PRO A 465 33.59 -2.31 13.08
C PRO A 465 33.35 -3.48 12.13
N VAL A 466 32.09 -3.69 11.74
CA VAL A 466 31.73 -4.73 10.75
C VAL A 466 32.15 -4.23 9.36
N PRO A 467 33.08 -4.91 8.68
CA PRO A 467 33.53 -4.47 7.35
C PRO A 467 32.35 -4.50 6.37
N GLY A 468 32.16 -3.42 5.62
CA GLY A 468 31.11 -3.30 4.60
C GLY A 468 29.74 -2.83 5.11
N LEU A 469 29.53 -2.61 6.41
CA LEU A 469 28.25 -2.13 6.95
C LEU A 469 27.81 -0.79 6.35
N VAL A 470 28.77 0.08 6.04
CA VAL A 470 28.52 1.37 5.38
C VAL A 470 27.87 1.17 4.00
N TRP A 471 28.33 0.19 3.22
CA TRP A 471 27.75 -0.11 1.91
C TRP A 471 26.32 -0.64 2.03
N PHE A 472 26.04 -1.46 3.05
CA PHE A 472 24.66 -1.89 3.33
C PHE A 472 23.77 -0.70 3.72
N ARG A 473 24.25 0.23 4.56
CA ARG A 473 23.50 1.43 4.94
C ARG A 473 23.17 2.29 3.71
N ILE A 474 24.13 2.48 2.80
CA ILE A 474 23.92 3.21 1.55
C ILE A 474 22.93 2.47 0.64
N ALA A 475 23.14 1.17 0.41
CA ALA A 475 22.28 0.36 -0.46
C ALA A 475 20.82 0.33 0.03
N THR A 476 20.60 0.18 1.34
CA THR A 476 19.25 0.22 1.92
C THR A 476 18.60 1.59 1.80
N ASN A 477 19.35 2.69 1.99
CA ASN A 477 18.82 4.03 1.76
C ASN A 477 18.41 4.26 0.30
N VAL A 478 19.27 3.88 -0.66
CA VAL A 478 18.97 3.97 -2.10
C VAL A 478 17.74 3.13 -2.43
N LEU A 479 17.68 1.88 -1.96
CA LEU A 479 16.54 0.99 -2.19
C LEU A 479 15.23 1.58 -1.65
N LEU A 480 15.24 2.12 -0.43
CA LEU A 480 14.05 2.72 0.19
C LEU A 480 13.57 3.96 -0.57
N TRP A 481 14.48 4.83 -1.02
CA TRP A 481 14.12 6.01 -1.82
C TRP A 481 13.65 5.64 -3.24
N SER A 482 14.25 4.64 -3.88
CA SER A 482 13.80 4.13 -5.17
C SER A 482 12.39 3.52 -5.06
N LEU A 483 12.15 2.74 -4.00
CA LEU A 483 10.83 2.18 -3.71
C LEU A 483 9.79 3.26 -3.44
N PHE A 484 10.18 4.33 -2.72
CA PHE A 484 9.34 5.50 -2.51
C PHE A 484 8.96 6.18 -3.84
N GLY A 485 9.94 6.47 -4.70
CA GLY A 485 9.72 7.08 -6.01
C GLY A 485 8.80 6.23 -6.90
N TYR A 486 9.05 4.92 -6.98
CA TYR A 486 8.19 3.99 -7.68
C TYR A 486 6.75 3.98 -7.13
N THR A 487 6.60 3.99 -5.80
CA THR A 487 5.28 4.03 -5.15
C THR A 487 4.54 5.33 -5.44
N LEU A 488 5.23 6.47 -5.46
CA LEU A 488 4.64 7.76 -5.82
C LEU A 488 4.12 7.77 -7.26
N LEU A 489 4.91 7.28 -8.21
CA LEU A 489 4.49 7.17 -9.62
C LEU A 489 3.21 6.35 -9.76
N ARG A 490 3.10 5.24 -9.02
CA ARG A 490 1.90 4.41 -8.98
C ARG A 490 0.71 5.12 -8.33
N ILE A 491 0.90 5.84 -7.23
CA ILE A 491 -0.15 6.62 -6.58
C ILE A 491 -0.67 7.73 -7.51
N TRP A 492 0.22 8.36 -8.25
CA TRP A 492 -0.08 9.47 -9.16
C TRP A 492 -0.68 8.99 -10.49
N HIS A 493 -0.82 7.67 -10.69
CA HIS A 493 -1.30 7.07 -11.93
C HIS A 493 -0.52 7.55 -13.16
N VAL A 494 0.77 7.84 -12.99
CA VAL A 494 1.66 8.10 -14.13
C VAL A 494 1.78 6.77 -14.87
N SER A 495 1.29 6.72 -16.11
CA SER A 495 1.27 5.50 -16.91
C SER A 495 2.69 4.97 -17.15
N ALA A 496 2.83 3.65 -17.22
CA ALA A 496 4.12 2.99 -17.44
C ALA A 496 4.85 3.49 -18.70
N GLY A 497 4.11 3.94 -19.71
CA GLY A 497 4.67 4.51 -20.95
C GLY A 497 5.36 5.87 -20.79
N ALA A 498 5.34 6.51 -19.62
CA ALA A 498 6.17 7.70 -19.34
C ALA A 498 7.52 7.33 -18.67
N LEU A 499 7.70 6.07 -18.27
CA LEU A 499 8.88 5.55 -17.55
C LEU A 499 9.79 4.68 -18.44
N THR A 500 9.38 4.48 -19.69
CA THR A 500 10.14 3.84 -20.78
C THR A 500 10.34 4.87 -21.88
#